data_AF-A0A3P9D4E3-F1
#
_entry.id   AF-A0A3P9D4E3-F1
#
_cell.length_a   1.000
_cell.length_b   1.000
_cell.length_c   1.000
_cell.angle_alpha   90.00
_cell.angle_beta   90.00
_cell.angle_gamma   90.00
#
_symmetry.space_group_name_H-M   'P 1'
#
loop_
_entity.id
_entity.type
_entity.pdbx_description
1 polymer ?
#
loop_
_entity_poly.entity_id
_entity_poly.type
_entity_poly.pdbx_seq_one_letter_code
_entity_poly.pdbx_strand_id
1 'polypeptide(L)'
;MEIDGRDFLKTPSVKTVRFGGSVAETLEKHKHGDSSDYELLKHQLVDPEIKDAQIINWLQEFRSSVTHLTKDHEQLIYTILRLPWLGRSQAVVDEYLAFLGNLVSAQTVYLCACLNMVVSHFTPKRVTICEGGVDISDSDDEDENLPRNFDHCHQALQLIIRYVPSTSRFLMPILQENFPFIQKSSRTLECYVHNLLRITVYVPSIRRDLLELIIGKLLKLDVNASRTHIEEAEENRVQTQKAEEQTEECLFDMDEDVSADEPTRTTVMAHPVAERLDTLMAVLMAYIKDVCYVDGSFHAERTKELYRDLLTVFDKLILPTHASCHVQYTLFYLCSFKPALAEAFLDHLWKILQNPSLPAVLRQAAAGYLGSFLARAKFIPLSTVRACLDLLSSWIHQYIYSQDSCGKQVCCDVSLHGPFYTSCQAVFYTIIFRHRALLEANMKKGLEYLQSLNLEQVVMCQLNPLRVCLPSITNMFAAITRKYQVVFCYTIIERNNRCVLPVVRSSAGGDCVTTNTNPLDSFFPFDPYLLKRSGQLIEPLYQVWDDLSDTEPFPTKRGQQGSKEDEDDFLCGETPQAEGIVGLTPNSYDSNFHSPSSLGSPPNTLQRPF
;
A
#
# COMPACT_ATOMS: atom_id res chain seq x y z
N MET A 1 -41.05 32.80 57.25
CA MET A 1 -42.00 31.70 57.54
C MET A 1 -42.80 31.52 56.26
N GLU A 2 -42.72 30.44 55.50
CA GLU A 2 -42.13 29.12 55.72
C GLU A 2 -41.56 28.62 54.38
N ILE A 3 -40.41 27.96 54.50
CA ILE A 3 -39.75 27.21 53.43
C ILE A 3 -40.43 25.85 53.44
N ASP A 4 -41.20 25.52 52.41
CA ASP A 4 -41.74 24.17 52.25
C ASP A 4 -40.78 23.36 51.36
N GLY A 5 -40.26 22.29 51.95
CA GLY A 5 -39.13 21.52 51.46
C GLY A 5 -39.47 20.74 50.20
N ARG A 6 -38.87 21.14 49.07
CA ARG A 6 -38.63 20.21 47.97
C ARG A 6 -37.28 19.54 48.21
N ASP A 7 -37.33 18.31 48.69
CA ASP A 7 -36.16 17.41 48.73
C ASP A 7 -35.55 17.32 47.33
N PHE A 8 -34.42 18.02 47.13
CA PHE A 8 -33.68 18.09 45.86
C PHE A 8 -32.94 16.77 45.53
N LEU A 9 -32.95 15.79 46.44
CA LEU A 9 -32.16 14.55 46.37
C LEU A 9 -32.97 13.31 45.97
N LYS A 10 -34.26 13.44 45.65
CA LYS A 10 -35.10 12.31 45.23
C LYS A 10 -36.00 12.69 44.05
N THR A 11 -35.43 12.72 42.85
CA THR A 11 -36.23 12.57 41.63
C THR A 11 -36.85 11.18 41.67
N PRO A 12 -38.19 11.02 41.67
CA PRO A 12 -38.80 9.71 41.70
C PRO A 12 -38.47 8.96 40.41
N SER A 13 -38.04 7.70 40.53
CA SER A 13 -37.84 6.83 39.37
C SER A 13 -39.14 6.70 38.61
N VAL A 14 -39.09 6.86 37.29
CA VAL A 14 -40.24 6.65 36.41
C VAL A 14 -40.64 5.19 36.56
N LYS A 15 -41.77 4.94 37.26
CA LYS A 15 -42.29 3.60 37.53
C LYS A 15 -42.50 2.88 36.21
N THR A 16 -41.60 1.95 35.92
CA THR A 16 -41.71 1.07 34.77
C THR A 16 -42.14 -0.29 35.27
N VAL A 17 -43.11 -0.92 34.59
CA VAL A 17 -43.64 -2.24 34.98
C VAL A 17 -42.51 -3.25 34.92
N ARG A 18 -42.20 -3.84 36.08
CA ARG A 18 -41.14 -4.83 36.28
C ARG A 18 -41.76 -6.16 36.67
N PHE A 19 -41.22 -7.25 36.14
CA PHE A 19 -41.45 -8.60 36.65
C PHE A 19 -40.14 -9.11 37.28
N GLY A 20 -40.16 -9.49 38.55
CA GLY A 20 -39.00 -9.97 39.32
C GLY A 20 -38.54 -9.03 40.45
N GLY A 21 -37.85 -9.58 41.47
CA GLY A 21 -37.25 -8.84 42.60
C GLY A 21 -35.98 -8.07 42.22
N SER A 22 -35.31 -7.40 43.18
CA SER A 22 -34.12 -6.58 42.91
C SER A 22 -32.95 -7.39 42.34
N VAL A 23 -32.06 -6.80 41.53
CA VAL A 23 -30.90 -7.53 40.97
C VAL A 23 -30.06 -8.20 42.07
N ALA A 24 -29.86 -7.54 43.21
CA ALA A 24 -29.11 -8.10 44.34
C ALA A 24 -29.79 -9.35 44.92
N GLU A 25 -31.11 -9.30 45.14
CA GLU A 25 -31.89 -10.45 45.64
C GLU A 25 -31.92 -11.59 44.63
N THR A 26 -32.05 -11.31 43.32
CA THR A 26 -32.02 -12.33 42.27
C THR A 26 -30.65 -13.02 42.18
N LEU A 27 -29.55 -12.26 42.30
CA LEU A 27 -28.19 -12.82 42.33
C LEU A 27 -27.97 -13.66 43.59
N GLU A 28 -28.52 -13.27 44.74
CA GLU A 28 -28.43 -14.03 45.98
C GLU A 28 -29.28 -15.31 45.93
N LYS A 29 -30.51 -15.26 45.42
CA LYS A 29 -31.35 -16.45 45.19
C LYS A 29 -30.71 -17.45 44.24
N HIS A 30 -30.03 -16.96 43.20
CA HIS A 30 -29.28 -17.81 42.28
C HIS A 30 -28.14 -18.56 42.98
N LYS A 31 -27.45 -17.90 43.94
CA LYS A 31 -26.43 -18.58 44.76
C LYS A 31 -27.01 -19.69 45.65
N HIS A 32 -28.29 -19.57 46.01
CA HIS A 32 -29.03 -20.57 46.78
C HIS A 32 -29.73 -21.63 45.91
N GLY A 33 -29.52 -21.61 44.58
CA GLY A 33 -30.00 -22.64 43.65
C GLY A 33 -31.33 -22.35 42.95
N ASP A 34 -31.91 -21.16 43.13
CA ASP A 34 -33.12 -20.74 42.39
C ASP A 34 -32.75 -19.94 41.14
N SER A 35 -32.89 -20.56 39.97
CA SER A 35 -32.53 -19.96 38.67
C SER A 35 -33.70 -19.32 37.93
N SER A 36 -34.93 -19.41 38.45
CA SER A 36 -36.14 -18.97 37.74
C SER A 36 -36.15 -17.44 37.50
N ASP A 37 -35.91 -16.67 38.56
CA ASP A 37 -35.80 -15.21 38.52
C ASP A 37 -34.58 -14.75 37.69
N TYR A 38 -33.50 -15.53 37.68
CA TYR A 38 -32.27 -15.22 36.95
C TYR A 38 -32.41 -15.39 35.43
N GLU A 39 -33.09 -16.45 34.98
CA GLU A 39 -33.40 -16.63 33.55
C GLU A 39 -34.44 -15.62 33.08
N LEU A 40 -35.45 -15.28 33.91
CA LEU A 40 -36.40 -14.21 33.60
C LEU A 40 -35.69 -12.86 33.37
N LEU A 41 -34.72 -12.53 34.23
CA LEU A 41 -33.89 -11.34 34.08
C LEU A 41 -33.12 -11.34 32.74
N LYS A 42 -32.49 -12.46 32.38
CA LYS A 42 -31.80 -12.59 31.09
C LYS A 42 -32.76 -12.42 29.91
N HIS A 43 -33.94 -13.03 29.96
CA HIS A 43 -34.95 -12.90 28.92
C HIS A 43 -35.42 -11.44 28.74
N GLN A 44 -35.60 -10.70 29.84
CA GLN A 44 -35.97 -9.28 29.79
C GLN A 44 -34.86 -8.40 29.20
N LEU A 45 -33.58 -8.72 29.43
CA LEU A 45 -32.45 -7.98 28.85
C LEU A 45 -32.24 -8.27 27.37
N VAL A 46 -32.66 -9.44 26.89
CA VAL A 46 -32.54 -9.84 25.47
C VAL A 46 -33.69 -9.29 24.62
N ASP A 47 -34.74 -8.75 25.25
CA ASP A 47 -35.91 -8.20 24.55
C ASP A 47 -35.50 -7.09 23.56
N PRO A 48 -35.71 -7.26 22.25
CA PRO A 48 -35.35 -6.27 21.24
C PRO A 48 -36.13 -4.94 21.38
N GLU A 49 -37.31 -4.97 22.01
CA GLU A 49 -38.16 -3.78 22.20
C GLU A 49 -38.00 -3.13 23.59
N ILE A 50 -36.93 -3.46 24.32
CA ILE A 50 -36.66 -2.88 25.63
C ILE A 50 -36.63 -1.34 25.57
N LYS A 51 -37.35 -0.69 26.50
CA LYS A 51 -37.47 0.77 26.55
C LYS A 51 -36.27 1.40 27.27
N ASP A 52 -35.89 2.60 26.86
CA ASP A 52 -34.76 3.35 27.44
C ASP A 52 -34.85 3.49 28.97
N ALA A 53 -36.04 3.77 29.51
CA ALA A 53 -36.26 3.85 30.95
C ALA A 53 -36.01 2.52 31.69
N GLN A 54 -36.30 1.37 31.05
CA GLN A 54 -36.03 0.06 31.62
C GLN A 54 -34.53 -0.23 31.63
N ILE A 55 -33.84 0.09 30.53
CA ILE A 55 -32.38 -0.07 30.42
C ILE A 55 -31.68 0.75 31.52
N ILE A 56 -32.04 2.03 31.69
CA ILE A 56 -31.44 2.90 32.71
C ILE A 56 -31.61 2.31 34.11
N ASN A 57 -32.82 1.87 34.47
CA ASN A 57 -33.08 1.27 35.77
C ASN A 57 -32.26 -0.02 35.99
N TRP A 58 -32.19 -0.90 34.98
CA TRP A 58 -31.38 -2.12 35.05
C TRP A 58 -29.90 -1.79 35.25
N LEU A 59 -29.35 -0.87 34.46
CA LEU A 59 -27.95 -0.47 34.56
C LEU A 59 -27.63 0.13 35.93
N GLN A 60 -28.53 0.94 36.51
CA GLN A 60 -28.35 1.49 37.86
C GLN A 60 -28.33 0.40 38.95
N GLU A 61 -29.19 -0.61 38.84
CA GLU A 61 -29.19 -1.77 39.76
C GLU A 61 -27.95 -2.64 39.60
N PHE A 62 -27.52 -2.88 38.36
CA PHE A 62 -26.27 -3.60 38.08
C PHE A 62 -25.06 -2.84 38.59
N ARG A 63 -25.03 -1.51 38.43
CA ARG A 63 -23.98 -0.63 38.99
C ARG A 63 -23.90 -0.70 40.52
N SER A 64 -25.05 -0.80 41.18
CA SER A 64 -25.12 -0.95 42.64
C SER A 64 -24.67 -2.32 43.11
N SER A 65 -24.77 -3.34 42.24
CA SER A 65 -24.49 -4.74 42.56
C SER A 65 -23.20 -5.28 41.91
N VAL A 66 -22.33 -4.44 41.34
CA VAL A 66 -21.17 -4.88 40.54
C VAL A 66 -20.22 -5.79 41.33
N THR A 67 -20.06 -5.55 42.63
CA THR A 67 -19.22 -6.38 43.50
C THR A 67 -19.72 -7.83 43.60
N HIS A 68 -21.02 -8.06 43.40
CA HIS A 68 -21.64 -9.38 43.48
C HIS A 68 -21.61 -10.14 42.15
N LEU A 69 -21.29 -9.47 41.02
CA LEU A 69 -21.25 -10.05 39.67
C LEU A 69 -19.96 -10.88 39.43
N THR A 70 -19.67 -11.87 40.27
CA THR A 70 -18.46 -12.70 40.14
C THR A 70 -18.47 -13.57 38.88
N LYS A 71 -17.40 -14.35 38.65
CA LYS A 71 -17.27 -15.28 37.50
C LYS A 71 -18.48 -16.18 37.28
N ASP A 72 -19.20 -16.52 38.35
CA ASP A 72 -20.41 -17.37 38.30
C ASP A 72 -21.56 -16.75 37.51
N HIS A 73 -21.54 -15.43 37.27
CA HIS A 73 -22.54 -14.67 36.54
C HIS A 73 -22.05 -14.17 35.16
N GLU A 74 -21.01 -14.80 34.61
CA GLU A 74 -20.39 -14.41 33.33
C GLU A 74 -21.40 -14.33 32.17
N GLN A 75 -22.36 -15.26 32.07
CA GLN A 75 -23.40 -15.23 31.03
C GLN A 75 -24.30 -14.00 31.11
N LEU A 76 -24.63 -13.53 32.32
CA LEU A 76 -25.45 -12.33 32.52
C LEU A 76 -24.67 -11.09 32.09
N ILE A 77 -23.38 -11.02 32.41
CA ILE A 77 -22.51 -9.91 31.97
C ILE A 77 -22.41 -9.88 30.45
N TYR A 78 -22.21 -11.00 29.78
CA TYR A 78 -22.23 -11.03 28.31
C TYR A 78 -23.58 -10.62 27.72
N THR A 79 -24.68 -10.91 28.41
CA THR A 79 -26.02 -10.46 28.00
C THR A 79 -26.14 -8.94 28.12
N ILE A 80 -25.66 -8.35 29.23
CA ILE A 80 -25.64 -6.90 29.43
C ILE A 80 -24.72 -6.22 28.40
N LEU A 81 -23.55 -6.78 28.13
CA LEU A 81 -22.61 -6.25 27.14
C LEU A 81 -23.17 -6.24 25.71
N ARG A 82 -24.19 -7.07 25.42
CA ARG A 82 -24.86 -7.14 24.12
C ARG A 82 -26.06 -6.20 23.99
N LEU A 83 -26.40 -5.44 25.03
CA LEU A 83 -27.51 -4.50 25.00
C LEU A 83 -27.30 -3.45 23.89
N PRO A 84 -28.34 -3.08 23.12
CA PRO A 84 -28.23 -2.06 22.10
C PRO A 84 -28.18 -0.66 22.75
N TRP A 85 -26.98 -0.15 23.02
CA TRP A 85 -26.79 1.16 23.68
C TRP A 85 -26.43 2.31 22.74
N LEU A 86 -25.75 2.04 21.62
CA LEU A 86 -25.20 3.07 20.70
C LEU A 86 -26.27 3.94 20.02
N GLY A 87 -27.36 3.32 19.54
CA GLY A 87 -28.44 4.03 18.84
C GLY A 87 -29.57 4.54 19.74
N ARG A 88 -29.36 4.65 21.06
CA ARG A 88 -30.38 5.02 22.04
C ARG A 88 -30.17 6.46 22.55
N SER A 89 -31.04 6.93 23.46
CA SER A 89 -30.92 8.27 24.04
C SER A 89 -29.59 8.47 24.79
N GLN A 90 -29.11 9.72 24.84
CA GLN A 90 -27.86 10.07 25.53
C GLN A 90 -27.86 9.63 27.01
N ALA A 91 -29.01 9.65 27.68
CA ALA A 91 -29.14 9.19 29.07
C ALA A 91 -28.83 7.69 29.23
N VAL A 92 -29.22 6.85 28.25
CA VAL A 92 -28.88 5.42 28.24
C VAL A 92 -27.38 5.24 28.03
N VAL A 93 -26.79 5.98 27.10
CA VAL A 93 -25.36 5.92 26.81
C VAL A 93 -24.54 6.30 28.05
N ASP A 94 -24.86 7.42 28.70
CA ASP A 94 -24.15 7.90 29.89
C ASP A 94 -24.20 6.88 31.03
N GLU A 95 -25.37 6.27 31.27
CA GLU A 95 -25.55 5.26 32.31
C GLU A 95 -24.80 3.95 31.96
N TYR A 96 -24.78 3.58 30.68
CA TYR A 96 -24.04 2.41 30.19
C TYR A 96 -22.52 2.60 30.32
N LEU A 97 -22.00 3.77 29.94
CA LEU A 97 -20.60 4.13 30.14
C LEU A 97 -20.23 4.08 31.63
N ALA A 98 -21.08 4.61 32.50
CA ALA A 98 -20.86 4.57 33.94
C ALA A 98 -20.89 3.13 34.51
N PHE A 99 -21.72 2.25 33.93
CA PHE A 99 -21.70 0.82 34.23
C PHE A 99 -20.39 0.16 33.79
N LEU A 100 -19.93 0.38 32.56
CA LEU A 100 -18.65 -0.16 32.06
C LEU A 100 -17.47 0.26 32.93
N GLY A 101 -17.43 1.54 33.32
CA GLY A 101 -16.39 2.06 34.21
C GLY A 101 -16.37 1.35 35.56
N ASN A 102 -17.55 1.15 36.18
CA ASN A 102 -17.67 0.43 37.44
C ASN A 102 -17.29 -1.05 37.30
N LEU A 103 -17.75 -1.71 36.24
CA LEU A 103 -17.48 -3.13 35.98
C LEU A 103 -15.99 -3.39 35.84
N VAL A 104 -15.30 -2.64 34.99
CA VAL A 104 -13.86 -2.81 34.75
C VAL A 104 -13.03 -2.43 35.99
N SER A 105 -13.47 -1.43 36.76
CA SER A 105 -12.79 -1.01 37.99
C SER A 105 -12.92 -2.03 39.12
N ALA A 106 -14.11 -2.61 39.29
CA ALA A 106 -14.36 -3.60 40.33
C ALA A 106 -13.83 -5.00 39.95
N GLN A 107 -13.90 -5.35 38.66
CA GLN A 107 -13.60 -6.69 38.16
C GLN A 107 -12.88 -6.64 36.81
N THR A 108 -11.55 -6.55 36.89
CA THR A 108 -10.66 -6.48 35.72
C THR A 108 -10.69 -7.73 34.83
N VAL A 109 -11.27 -8.85 35.31
CA VAL A 109 -11.46 -10.08 34.52
C VAL A 109 -12.28 -9.82 33.25
N TYR A 110 -13.23 -8.89 33.30
CA TYR A 110 -14.11 -8.57 32.17
C TYR A 110 -13.54 -7.49 31.24
N LEU A 111 -12.30 -7.02 31.48
CA LEU A 111 -11.67 -5.99 30.66
C LEU A 111 -11.64 -6.40 29.18
N CYS A 112 -11.12 -7.59 28.86
CA CYS A 112 -11.03 -8.07 27.49
C CYS A 112 -12.41 -8.24 26.82
N ALA A 113 -13.43 -8.64 27.59
CA ALA A 113 -14.80 -8.74 27.08
C ALA A 113 -15.39 -7.37 26.74
N CYS A 114 -15.18 -6.37 27.61
CA CYS A 114 -15.62 -4.99 27.38
C CYS A 114 -14.91 -4.38 26.16
N LEU A 115 -13.60 -4.59 26.04
CA LEU A 115 -12.81 -4.12 24.89
C LEU A 115 -13.26 -4.77 23.59
N ASN A 116 -13.44 -6.09 23.56
CA ASN A 116 -13.95 -6.80 22.38
C ASN A 116 -15.33 -6.28 21.96
N MET A 117 -16.23 -6.07 22.93
CA MET A 117 -17.55 -5.50 22.67
C MET A 117 -17.44 -4.13 21.98
N VAL A 118 -16.66 -3.21 22.53
CA VAL A 118 -16.53 -1.85 21.95
C VAL A 118 -15.88 -1.91 20.56
N VAL A 119 -14.82 -2.70 20.40
CA VAL A 119 -14.11 -2.83 19.10
C VAL A 119 -14.99 -3.49 18.04
N SER A 120 -15.88 -4.42 18.41
CA SER A 120 -16.78 -5.07 17.45
C SER A 120 -17.73 -4.07 16.76
N HIS A 121 -18.01 -2.94 17.41
CA HIS A 121 -18.82 -1.84 16.88
C HIS A 121 -18.05 -0.86 15.98
N PHE A 122 -16.76 -1.06 15.71
CA PHE A 122 -16.00 -0.23 14.75
C PHE A 122 -16.32 -0.53 13.29
N THR A 123 -17.18 -1.51 13.03
CA THR A 123 -17.71 -1.81 11.71
C THR A 123 -19.20 -1.49 11.65
N PRO A 124 -19.70 -0.94 10.53
CA PRO A 124 -21.13 -0.74 10.36
C PRO A 124 -21.85 -2.09 10.40
N LYS A 125 -23.01 -2.13 11.06
CA LYS A 125 -23.87 -3.32 11.03
C LYS A 125 -24.38 -3.51 9.61
N ARG A 126 -24.26 -4.73 9.07
CA ARG A 126 -24.90 -5.07 7.79
C ARG A 126 -26.40 -5.06 7.99
N VAL A 127 -27.10 -4.18 7.30
CA VAL A 127 -28.55 -4.27 7.15
C VAL A 127 -28.79 -5.25 6.00
N THR A 128 -29.12 -6.50 6.33
CA THR A 128 -29.65 -7.45 5.35
C THR A 128 -31.16 -7.28 5.31
N ILE A 129 -31.69 -6.75 4.21
CA ILE A 129 -33.13 -6.70 3.98
C ILE A 129 -33.50 -8.03 3.32
N CYS A 130 -34.29 -8.85 4.03
CA CYS A 130 -34.83 -10.08 3.46
C CYS A 130 -36.14 -9.74 2.74
N GLU A 131 -36.09 -9.48 1.44
CA GLU A 131 -37.29 -9.47 0.59
C GLU A 131 -37.36 -10.78 -0.22
N GLY A 132 -38.48 -11.49 -0.11
CA GLY A 132 -38.77 -12.66 -0.96
C GLY A 132 -37.86 -13.88 -0.80
N GLY A 133 -37.10 -14.00 0.30
CA GLY A 133 -36.19 -15.14 0.54
C GLY A 133 -34.81 -15.01 -0.11
N VAL A 134 -34.48 -13.81 -0.63
CA VAL A 134 -33.12 -13.45 -1.05
C VAL A 134 -32.61 -12.38 -0.08
N ASP A 135 -31.45 -12.62 0.53
CA ASP A 135 -30.77 -11.62 1.34
C ASP A 135 -30.22 -10.53 0.40
N ILE A 136 -31.00 -9.48 0.19
CA ILE A 136 -30.53 -8.29 -0.51
C ILE A 136 -29.84 -7.43 0.54
N SER A 137 -28.51 -7.36 0.46
CA SER A 137 -27.75 -6.36 1.18
C SER A 137 -28.11 -5.02 0.53
N ASP A 138 -29.11 -4.35 1.08
CA ASP A 138 -29.38 -2.98 0.67
C ASP A 138 -28.15 -2.14 1.00
N SER A 139 -28.00 -1.17 0.13
CA SER A 139 -26.88 -0.33 -0.20
C SER A 139 -26.12 0.31 0.97
N ASP A 140 -25.06 1.03 0.61
CA ASP A 140 -24.31 1.93 1.47
C ASP A 140 -25.18 3.09 2.02
N ASP A 141 -26.30 2.79 2.68
CA ASP A 141 -27.12 3.78 3.37
C ASP A 141 -26.23 4.50 4.40
N GLU A 142 -26.14 5.81 4.28
CA GLU A 142 -25.56 6.66 5.31
C GLU A 142 -26.45 6.58 6.54
N ASP A 143 -26.18 5.63 7.44
CA ASP A 143 -26.67 5.71 8.81
C ASP A 143 -26.12 7.02 9.39
N GLU A 144 -26.93 8.08 9.38
CA GLU A 144 -26.59 9.41 9.90
C GLU A 144 -26.07 9.35 11.33
N ASN A 145 -26.43 8.29 12.08
CA ASN A 145 -25.99 8.09 13.46
C ASN A 145 -24.66 7.35 13.57
N LEU A 146 -24.08 6.84 12.48
CA LEU A 146 -22.84 6.08 12.49
C LEU A 146 -21.64 6.86 13.07
N PRO A 147 -21.41 8.15 12.73
CA PRO A 147 -20.34 8.94 13.36
C PRO A 147 -20.55 9.09 14.88
N ARG A 148 -21.80 9.32 15.31
CA ARG A 148 -22.16 9.42 16.74
C ARG A 148 -21.90 8.11 17.48
N ASN A 149 -22.26 6.99 16.87
CA ASN A 149 -21.99 5.65 17.42
C ASN A 149 -20.49 5.43 17.62
N PHE A 150 -19.66 5.82 16.65
CA PHE A 150 -18.20 5.74 16.80
C PHE A 150 -17.69 6.67 17.92
N ASP A 151 -18.23 7.89 18.05
CA ASP A 151 -17.88 8.79 19.16
C ASP A 151 -18.15 8.14 20.52
N HIS A 152 -19.31 7.53 20.70
CA HIS A 152 -19.65 6.80 21.93
C HIS A 152 -18.71 5.63 22.20
N CYS A 153 -18.33 4.85 21.17
CA CYS A 153 -17.33 3.79 21.29
C CYS A 153 -15.97 4.33 21.74
N HIS A 154 -15.50 5.44 21.16
CA HIS A 154 -14.23 6.06 21.54
C HIS A 154 -14.28 6.64 22.96
N GLN A 155 -15.41 7.23 23.37
CA GLN A 155 -15.63 7.67 24.76
C GLN A 155 -15.55 6.49 25.73
N ALA A 156 -16.15 5.34 25.39
CA ALA A 156 -16.07 4.11 26.18
C ALA A 156 -14.62 3.63 26.34
N LEU A 157 -13.83 3.61 25.26
CA LEU A 157 -12.42 3.23 25.33
C LEU A 157 -11.60 4.19 26.20
N GLN A 158 -11.80 5.50 26.03
CA GLN A 158 -11.10 6.51 26.83
C GLN A 158 -11.43 6.37 28.32
N LEU A 159 -12.70 6.08 28.65
CA LEU A 159 -13.14 5.82 30.02
C LEU A 159 -12.46 4.57 30.61
N ILE A 160 -12.47 3.45 29.87
CA ILE A 160 -11.83 2.19 30.29
C ILE A 160 -10.34 2.38 30.52
N ILE A 161 -9.64 3.08 29.60
CA ILE A 161 -8.21 3.36 29.70
C ILE A 161 -7.89 4.24 30.92
N ARG A 162 -8.78 5.21 31.22
CA ARG A 162 -8.63 6.08 32.39
C ARG A 162 -8.70 5.31 33.71
N TYR A 163 -9.57 4.30 33.80
CA TYR A 163 -9.66 3.44 34.99
C TYR A 163 -8.57 2.37 35.05
N VAL A 164 -8.20 1.79 33.90
CA VAL A 164 -7.17 0.74 33.81
C VAL A 164 -6.11 1.14 32.78
N PRO A 165 -5.01 1.81 33.20
CA PRO A 165 -3.95 2.24 32.28
C PRO A 165 -3.24 1.10 31.53
N SER A 166 -3.23 -0.11 32.12
CA SER A 166 -2.66 -1.32 31.50
C SER A 166 -3.44 -1.83 30.28
N THR A 167 -4.58 -1.22 29.95
CA THR A 167 -5.46 -1.58 28.83
C THR A 167 -4.75 -1.63 27.49
N SER A 168 -3.77 -0.75 27.24
CA SER A 168 -3.04 -0.69 25.97
C SER A 168 -2.39 -2.02 25.55
N ARG A 169 -1.94 -2.83 26.52
CA ARG A 169 -1.32 -4.14 26.27
C ARG A 169 -2.31 -5.19 25.75
N PHE A 170 -3.56 -5.12 26.21
CA PHE A 170 -4.61 -6.06 25.83
C PHE A 170 -5.39 -5.60 24.60
N LEU A 171 -5.37 -4.30 24.32
CA LEU A 171 -6.11 -3.72 23.21
C LEU A 171 -5.53 -4.15 21.85
N MET A 172 -4.21 -4.20 21.69
CA MET A 172 -3.59 -4.51 20.38
C MET A 172 -3.98 -5.90 19.83
N PRO A 173 -3.91 -7.02 20.60
CA PRO A 173 -4.39 -8.31 20.13
C PRO A 173 -5.87 -8.30 19.70
N ILE A 174 -6.72 -7.61 20.47
CA ILE A 174 -8.16 -7.48 20.19
C ILE A 174 -8.40 -6.76 18.87
N LEU A 175 -7.68 -5.65 18.61
CA LEU A 175 -7.79 -4.90 17.37
C LEU A 175 -7.31 -5.70 16.14
N GLN A 176 -6.32 -6.57 16.34
CA GLN A 176 -5.81 -7.45 15.28
C GLN A 176 -6.78 -8.59 14.96
N GLU A 177 -7.39 -9.21 15.97
CA GLU A 177 -8.37 -10.30 15.81
C GLU A 177 -9.69 -9.81 15.17
N ASN A 178 -10.16 -8.62 15.57
CA ASN A 178 -11.39 -8.03 15.02
C ASN A 178 -11.17 -7.32 13.67
N PHE A 179 -9.94 -7.30 13.14
CA PHE A 179 -9.67 -6.65 11.86
C PHE A 179 -10.48 -7.30 10.74
N PRO A 180 -11.32 -6.55 10.00
CA PRO A 180 -12.21 -7.13 8.99
C PRO A 180 -11.44 -7.90 7.91
N PHE A 181 -12.07 -8.93 7.36
CA PHE A 181 -11.48 -9.67 6.26
C PHE A 181 -11.22 -8.75 5.06
N ILE A 182 -10.06 -8.89 4.43
CA ILE A 182 -9.54 -7.99 3.39
C ILE A 182 -10.45 -7.89 2.14
N GLN A 183 -11.36 -8.87 1.97
CA GLN A 183 -12.33 -8.88 0.87
C GLN A 183 -13.69 -8.25 1.21
N LYS A 184 -13.87 -7.70 2.42
CA LYS A 184 -15.10 -6.96 2.79
C LYS A 184 -15.22 -5.65 1.98
N SER A 185 -16.36 -4.96 2.11
CA SER A 185 -16.60 -3.71 1.38
C SER A 185 -15.59 -2.63 1.77
N SER A 186 -15.31 -1.71 0.84
CA SER A 186 -14.39 -0.59 1.06
C SER A 186 -14.80 0.23 2.28
N ARG A 187 -16.10 0.53 2.43
CA ARG A 187 -16.67 1.25 3.58
C ARG A 187 -16.42 0.57 4.93
N THR A 188 -16.53 -0.76 4.99
CA THR A 188 -16.26 -1.51 6.24
C THR A 188 -14.80 -1.37 6.65
N LEU A 189 -13.88 -1.52 5.69
CA LEU A 189 -12.44 -1.38 5.92
C LEU A 189 -12.08 0.06 6.29
N GLU A 190 -12.66 1.02 5.60
CA GLU A 190 -12.50 2.46 5.83
C GLU A 190 -12.90 2.84 7.26
N CYS A 191 -14.12 2.50 7.68
CA CYS A 191 -14.61 2.77 9.03
C CYS A 191 -13.70 2.17 10.10
N TYR A 192 -13.29 0.90 9.92
CA TYR A 192 -12.43 0.24 10.89
C TYR A 192 -11.06 0.91 10.97
N VAL A 193 -10.41 1.19 9.83
CA VAL A 193 -9.09 1.85 9.78
C VAL A 193 -9.16 3.27 10.32
N HIS A 194 -10.19 4.04 9.98
CA HIS A 194 -10.42 5.38 10.53
C HIS A 194 -10.52 5.34 12.06
N ASN A 195 -11.31 4.41 12.61
CA ASN A 195 -11.43 4.24 14.05
C ASN A 195 -10.09 3.80 14.68
N LEU A 196 -9.33 2.89 14.07
CA LEU A 196 -7.98 2.53 14.55
C LEU A 196 -7.04 3.75 14.62
N LEU A 197 -7.02 4.57 13.56
CA LEU A 197 -6.19 5.76 13.50
C LEU A 197 -6.61 6.78 14.57
N ARG A 198 -7.91 6.92 14.84
CA ARG A 198 -8.41 7.75 15.94
C ARG A 198 -7.93 7.29 17.32
N ILE A 199 -7.74 5.99 17.55
CA ILE A 199 -7.17 5.47 18.81
C ILE A 199 -5.78 6.03 19.05
N THR A 200 -4.96 6.17 18.01
CA THR A 200 -3.58 6.64 18.12
C THR A 200 -3.46 8.05 18.69
N VAL A 201 -4.51 8.87 18.55
CA VAL A 201 -4.55 10.26 19.03
C VAL A 201 -4.56 10.32 20.56
N TYR A 202 -5.26 9.40 21.22
CA TYR A 202 -5.35 9.37 22.69
C TYR A 202 -4.55 8.21 23.34
N VAL A 203 -4.07 7.24 22.56
CA VAL A 203 -3.14 6.18 23.01
C VAL A 203 -1.87 6.17 22.14
N PRO A 204 -0.96 7.14 22.31
CA PRO A 204 0.23 7.24 21.45
C PRO A 204 1.18 6.04 21.61
N SER A 205 1.13 5.31 22.72
CA SER A 205 2.01 4.17 23.01
C SER A 205 1.82 2.98 22.06
N ILE A 206 0.64 2.83 21.45
CA ILE A 206 0.35 1.76 20.48
C ILE A 206 0.34 2.25 19.03
N ARG A 207 0.62 3.55 18.79
CA ARG A 207 0.54 4.18 17.46
C ARG A 207 1.38 3.43 16.43
N ARG A 208 2.64 3.14 16.74
CA ARG A 208 3.54 2.39 15.86
C ARG A 208 2.98 1.01 15.50
N ASP A 209 2.50 0.26 16.49
CA ASP A 209 2.02 -1.11 16.28
C ASP A 209 0.70 -1.12 15.47
N LEU A 210 -0.15 -0.10 15.65
CA LEU A 210 -1.35 0.11 14.82
C LEU A 210 -1.00 0.50 13.37
N LEU A 211 -0.04 1.40 13.18
CA LEU A 211 0.45 1.76 11.85
C LEU A 211 1.06 0.54 11.16
N GLU A 212 1.81 -0.29 11.89
CA GLU A 212 2.34 -1.57 11.38
C GLU A 212 1.21 -2.51 10.94
N LEU A 213 0.16 -2.68 11.76
CA LEU A 213 -1.00 -3.51 11.41
C LEU A 213 -1.71 -2.99 10.16
N ILE A 214 -2.00 -1.68 10.09
CA ILE A 214 -2.69 -1.06 8.96
C ILE A 214 -1.84 -1.20 7.69
N ILE A 215 -0.59 -0.74 7.71
CA ILE A 215 0.32 -0.82 6.56
C ILE A 215 0.52 -2.28 6.11
N GLY A 216 0.63 -3.23 7.04
CA GLY A 216 0.70 -4.65 6.71
C GLY A 216 -0.54 -5.19 5.97
N LYS A 217 -1.73 -4.65 6.23
CA LYS A 217 -2.96 -5.01 5.50
C LYS A 217 -3.04 -4.30 4.15
N LEU A 218 -2.62 -3.03 4.07
CA LEU A 218 -2.54 -2.28 2.82
C LEU A 218 -1.54 -2.92 1.84
N LEU A 219 -0.37 -3.35 2.32
CA LEU A 219 0.62 -4.06 1.50
C LEU A 219 0.06 -5.35 0.90
N LYS A 220 -0.78 -6.08 1.65
CA LYS A 220 -1.46 -7.28 1.12
C LYS A 220 -2.45 -6.94 0.02
N LEU A 221 -3.17 -5.83 0.13
CA LEU A 221 -4.05 -5.34 -0.96
C LEU A 221 -3.23 -4.93 -2.17
N ASP A 222 -2.14 -4.19 -1.94
CA ASP A 222 -1.26 -3.64 -2.97
C ASP A 222 -0.56 -4.74 -3.79
N VAL A 223 0.03 -5.73 -3.12
CA VAL A 223 0.66 -6.88 -3.81
C VAL A 223 -0.35 -7.73 -4.58
N ASN A 224 -1.61 -7.80 -4.11
CA ASN A 224 -2.67 -8.53 -4.81
C ASN A 224 -3.23 -7.78 -6.03
N ALA A 225 -2.99 -6.47 -6.14
CA ALA A 225 -3.44 -5.65 -7.25
C ALA A 225 -2.24 -5.24 -8.10
N SER A 226 -1.83 -6.10 -9.04
CA SER A 226 -0.70 -5.78 -9.93
C SER A 226 -1.01 -4.55 -10.78
N ARG A 227 0.04 -3.79 -11.08
CA ARG A 227 -0.03 -2.57 -11.91
C ARG A 227 -0.78 -2.81 -13.22
N THR A 228 -0.45 -3.89 -13.93
CA THR A 228 -1.04 -4.25 -15.22
C THR A 228 -2.54 -4.52 -15.11
N HIS A 229 -2.97 -5.25 -14.08
CA HIS A 229 -4.41 -5.53 -13.89
C HIS A 229 -5.21 -4.28 -13.55
N ILE A 230 -4.61 -3.31 -12.85
CA ILE A 230 -5.26 -2.03 -12.58
C ILE A 230 -5.40 -1.25 -13.89
N GLU A 231 -4.33 -1.11 -14.66
CA GLU A 231 -4.32 -0.37 -15.94
C GLU A 231 -5.34 -1.00 -16.92
N GLU A 232 -5.34 -2.32 -17.10
CA GLU A 232 -6.31 -3.04 -17.94
C GLU A 232 -7.76 -2.83 -17.48
N ALA A 233 -8.03 -2.88 -16.18
CA ALA A 233 -9.38 -2.67 -15.65
C ALA A 233 -9.90 -1.24 -15.89
N GLU A 234 -9.02 -0.24 -15.77
CA GLU A 234 -9.36 1.15 -16.05
C GLU A 234 -9.57 1.38 -17.56
N GLU A 235 -8.71 0.83 -18.41
CA GLU A 235 -8.87 0.92 -19.88
C GLU A 235 -10.18 0.28 -20.34
N ASN A 236 -10.52 -0.90 -19.82
CA ASN A 236 -11.78 -1.57 -20.13
C ASN A 236 -12.99 -0.73 -19.72
N ARG A 237 -12.95 -0.11 -18.53
CA ARG A 237 -14.03 0.78 -18.07
C ARG A 237 -14.20 1.98 -19.00
N VAL A 238 -13.10 2.62 -19.41
CA VAL A 238 -13.14 3.76 -20.34
C VAL A 238 -13.69 3.32 -21.71
N GLN A 239 -13.33 2.13 -22.19
CA GLN A 239 -13.88 1.59 -23.44
C GLN A 239 -15.39 1.31 -23.34
N THR A 240 -15.86 0.74 -22.23
CA THR A 240 -17.31 0.51 -21.99
C THR A 240 -18.07 1.84 -21.94
N GLN A 241 -17.56 2.83 -21.21
CA GLN A 241 -18.19 4.16 -21.13
C GLN A 241 -18.29 4.83 -22.50
N LYS A 242 -17.23 4.78 -23.32
CA LYS A 242 -17.26 5.30 -24.69
C LYS A 242 -18.26 4.57 -25.59
N ALA A 243 -18.44 3.27 -25.40
CA ALA A 243 -19.42 2.49 -26.17
C ALA A 243 -20.87 2.81 -25.75
N GLU A 244 -21.11 3.06 -24.46
CA GLU A 244 -22.40 3.49 -23.93
C GLU A 244 -22.75 4.91 -24.43
N GLU A 245 -21.80 5.86 -24.37
CA GLU A 245 -21.96 7.23 -24.90
C GLU A 245 -22.28 7.23 -26.40
N GLN A 246 -21.60 6.40 -27.21
CA GLN A 246 -21.89 6.25 -28.65
C GLN A 246 -23.25 5.60 -28.94
N THR A 247 -23.77 4.79 -28.03
CA THR A 247 -25.08 4.15 -28.17
C THR A 247 -26.20 5.13 -27.80
N GLU A 248 -25.98 5.99 -26.81
CA GLU A 248 -26.91 7.05 -26.41
C GLU A 248 -26.98 8.20 -27.44
N GLU A 249 -25.85 8.63 -28.02
CA GLU A 249 -25.83 9.62 -29.12
C GLU A 249 -26.61 9.14 -30.37
N CYS A 250 -26.71 7.82 -30.59
CA CYS A 250 -27.43 7.26 -31.73
C CYS A 250 -28.96 7.16 -31.54
N LEU A 251 -29.49 7.46 -30.34
CA LEU A 251 -30.89 7.23 -29.99
C LEU A 251 -31.74 8.50 -29.78
N PHE A 252 -31.14 9.67 -29.54
CA PHE A 252 -31.87 10.95 -29.47
C PHE A 252 -31.03 12.13 -29.95
N ASP A 253 -31.04 12.39 -31.27
CA ASP A 253 -30.56 13.64 -31.86
C ASP A 253 -31.65 14.71 -31.72
N MET A 254 -31.66 15.43 -30.60
CA MET A 254 -32.43 16.68 -30.45
C MET A 254 -31.50 17.74 -29.90
N ASP A 255 -31.19 18.71 -30.77
CA ASP A 255 -30.37 19.90 -30.52
C ASP A 255 -30.68 20.56 -29.17
N GLU A 256 -29.86 20.30 -28.16
CA GLU A 256 -29.71 21.17 -26.99
C GLU A 256 -28.21 21.42 -26.77
N ASP A 257 -27.82 22.69 -26.83
CA ASP A 257 -26.47 23.19 -26.59
C ASP A 257 -25.99 22.81 -25.18
N VAL A 258 -25.50 21.60 -24.99
CA VAL A 258 -24.82 21.19 -23.76
C VAL A 258 -23.36 21.59 -23.90
N SER A 259 -22.98 22.63 -23.17
CA SER A 259 -21.58 23.03 -22.98
C SER A 259 -20.72 21.82 -22.68
N ALA A 260 -19.65 21.63 -23.46
CA ALA A 260 -18.61 20.64 -23.24
C ALA A 260 -17.88 20.89 -21.91
N ASP A 261 -18.51 20.52 -20.80
CA ASP A 261 -17.81 20.33 -19.54
C ASP A 261 -17.01 19.03 -19.65
N GLU A 262 -15.71 19.11 -19.39
CA GLU A 262 -14.79 17.97 -19.37
C GLU A 262 -15.38 16.80 -18.58
N PRO A 263 -15.20 15.54 -19.02
CA PRO A 263 -15.75 14.39 -18.31
C PRO A 263 -15.25 14.39 -16.87
N THR A 264 -16.17 14.58 -15.92
CA THR A 264 -15.90 14.55 -14.48
C THR A 264 -15.08 13.30 -14.17
N ARG A 265 -13.78 13.48 -13.87
CA ARG A 265 -12.87 12.40 -13.49
C ARG A 265 -13.51 11.62 -12.33
N THR A 266 -14.08 10.46 -12.62
CA THR A 266 -14.67 9.60 -11.60
C THR A 266 -13.58 9.21 -10.60
N THR A 267 -13.71 9.60 -9.33
CA THR A 267 -12.74 9.31 -8.26
C THR A 267 -12.78 7.86 -7.77
N VAL A 268 -13.46 6.99 -8.50
CA VAL A 268 -13.71 5.59 -8.18
C VAL A 268 -12.91 4.71 -9.13
N MET A 269 -12.19 3.75 -8.58
CA MET A 269 -11.44 2.75 -9.34
C MET A 269 -12.39 1.72 -9.95
N ALA A 270 -12.07 1.24 -11.16
CA ALA A 270 -12.70 0.10 -11.80
C ALA A 270 -12.32 -1.22 -11.12
N HIS A 271 -11.05 -1.35 -10.71
CA HIS A 271 -10.57 -2.57 -10.06
C HIS A 271 -10.98 -2.62 -8.58
N PRO A 272 -11.70 -3.65 -8.10
CA PRO A 272 -12.30 -3.65 -6.76
C PRO A 272 -11.27 -3.69 -5.62
N VAL A 273 -10.12 -4.34 -5.81
CA VAL A 273 -9.03 -4.32 -4.82
C VAL A 273 -8.33 -2.97 -4.81
N ALA A 274 -8.23 -2.31 -5.97
CA ALA A 274 -7.63 -0.98 -6.08
C ALA A 274 -8.53 0.07 -5.44
N GLU A 275 -9.85 -0.03 -5.59
CA GLU A 275 -10.81 0.85 -4.91
C GLU A 275 -10.69 0.77 -3.38
N ARG A 276 -10.57 -0.45 -2.84
CA ARG A 276 -10.34 -0.65 -1.40
C ARG A 276 -9.01 -0.04 -0.96
N LEU A 277 -7.95 -0.27 -1.73
CA LEU A 277 -6.64 0.28 -1.43
C LEU A 277 -6.65 1.81 -1.49
N ASP A 278 -7.27 2.40 -2.51
CA ASP A 278 -7.36 3.85 -2.71
C ASP A 278 -8.10 4.54 -1.56
N THR A 279 -9.23 3.97 -1.16
CA THR A 279 -10.00 4.43 0.00
C THR A 279 -9.14 4.42 1.28
N LEU A 280 -8.43 3.33 1.54
CA LEU A 280 -7.58 3.21 2.72
C LEU A 280 -6.33 4.10 2.67
N MET A 281 -5.72 4.28 1.50
CA MET A 281 -4.60 5.20 1.30
C MET A 281 -5.05 6.64 1.54
N ALA A 282 -6.24 7.03 1.06
CA ALA A 282 -6.79 8.36 1.29
C ALA A 282 -6.98 8.65 2.79
N VAL A 283 -7.56 7.71 3.54
CA VAL A 283 -7.72 7.83 5.01
C VAL A 283 -6.36 7.95 5.71
N LEU A 284 -5.38 7.12 5.32
CA LEU A 284 -4.05 7.15 5.92
C LEU A 284 -3.32 8.47 5.65
N MET A 285 -3.41 8.99 4.41
CA MET A 285 -2.80 10.28 4.04
C MET A 285 -3.50 11.46 4.72
N ALA A 286 -4.82 11.42 4.87
CA ALA A 286 -5.58 12.41 5.64
C ALA A 286 -5.13 12.44 7.11
N TYR A 287 -5.04 11.27 7.75
CA TYR A 287 -4.49 11.15 9.11
C TYR A 287 -3.08 11.71 9.24
N ILE A 288 -2.18 11.42 8.29
CA ILE A 288 -0.82 11.98 8.29
C ILE A 288 -0.83 13.50 8.26
N LYS A 289 -1.69 14.08 7.40
CA LYS A 289 -1.87 15.52 7.31
C LYS A 289 -2.37 16.10 8.63
N ASP A 290 -3.41 15.53 9.22
CA ASP A 290 -4.05 16.04 10.44
C ASP A 290 -3.16 15.93 11.69
N VAL A 291 -2.30 14.91 11.76
CA VAL A 291 -1.30 14.81 12.85
C VAL A 291 -0.20 15.88 12.70
N CYS A 292 0.16 16.22 11.47
CA CYS A 292 1.23 17.19 11.18
C CYS A 292 0.74 18.64 11.17
N TYR A 293 -0.52 18.87 10.80
CA TYR A 293 -1.13 20.19 10.69
C TYR A 293 -2.39 20.26 11.55
N VAL A 294 -2.38 21.10 12.58
CA VAL A 294 -3.57 21.38 13.40
C VAL A 294 -3.94 22.84 13.18
N ASP A 295 -5.19 23.11 12.81
CA ASP A 295 -5.69 24.45 12.48
C ASP A 295 -4.83 25.18 11.42
N GLY A 296 -4.26 24.42 10.48
CA GLY A 296 -3.37 24.94 9.43
C GLY A 296 -1.92 25.21 9.90
N SER A 297 -1.61 25.00 11.18
CA SER A 297 -0.26 25.21 11.74
C SER A 297 0.55 23.90 11.79
N PHE A 298 1.83 23.97 11.38
CA PHE A 298 2.70 22.79 11.32
C PHE A 298 3.30 22.44 12.69
N HIS A 299 3.09 21.21 13.15
CA HIS A 299 3.56 20.70 14.44
C HIS A 299 4.79 19.79 14.32
N ALA A 300 5.98 20.40 14.38
CA ALA A 300 7.25 19.70 14.16
C ALA A 300 7.48 18.47 15.07
N GLU A 301 7.16 18.53 16.36
CA GLU A 301 7.43 17.41 17.27
C GLU A 301 6.52 16.21 16.98
N ARG A 302 5.21 16.45 16.75
CA ARG A 302 4.27 15.38 16.37
C ARG A 302 4.65 14.76 15.04
N THR A 303 5.03 15.57 14.05
CA THR A 303 5.53 15.10 12.76
C THR A 303 6.78 14.24 12.91
N LYS A 304 7.72 14.64 13.76
CA LYS A 304 8.97 13.90 14.01
C LYS A 304 8.72 12.55 14.67
N GLU A 305 7.81 12.50 15.64
CA GLU A 305 7.41 11.23 16.26
C GLU A 305 6.72 10.31 15.24
N LEU A 306 5.76 10.82 14.47
CA LEU A 306 5.08 10.06 13.43
C LEU A 306 6.06 9.56 12.35
N TYR A 307 7.02 10.41 11.96
CA TYR A 307 8.08 10.05 11.02
C TYR A 307 8.91 8.87 11.54
N ARG A 308 9.31 8.86 12.81
CA ARG A 308 10.06 7.74 13.41
C ARG A 308 9.26 6.44 13.43
N ASP A 309 7.97 6.54 13.75
CA ASP A 309 7.09 5.37 13.75
C ASP A 309 6.94 4.81 12.34
N LEU A 310 6.63 5.66 11.35
CA LEU A 310 6.51 5.25 9.95
C LEU A 310 7.82 4.75 9.35
N LEU A 311 8.96 5.33 9.71
CA LEU A 311 10.27 4.86 9.27
C LEU A 311 10.58 3.45 9.83
N THR A 312 10.20 3.19 11.08
CA THR A 312 10.34 1.85 11.68
C THR A 312 9.46 0.83 10.94
N VAL A 313 8.23 1.22 10.59
CA VAL A 313 7.32 0.37 9.81
C VAL A 313 7.85 0.18 8.38
N PHE A 314 8.45 1.21 7.79
CA PHE A 314 9.09 1.14 6.47
C PHE A 314 10.19 0.08 6.45
N ASP A 315 11.12 0.11 7.42
CA ASP A 315 12.22 -0.86 7.49
C ASP A 315 11.73 -2.30 7.68
N LYS A 316 10.67 -2.47 8.48
CA LYS A 316 10.14 -3.79 8.84
C LYS A 316 9.26 -4.40 7.76
N LEU A 317 8.43 -3.59 7.09
CA LEU A 317 7.39 -4.08 6.19
C LEU A 317 7.56 -3.60 4.74
N ILE A 318 7.77 -2.31 4.50
CA ILE A 318 7.74 -1.76 3.13
C ILE A 318 9.04 -2.08 2.38
N LEU A 319 10.19 -1.87 2.99
CA LEU A 319 11.50 -2.12 2.37
C LEU A 319 11.71 -3.60 1.98
N PRO A 320 11.31 -4.60 2.80
CA PRO A 320 11.45 -6.00 2.41
C PRO A 320 10.37 -6.51 1.45
N THR A 321 9.27 -5.77 1.26
CA THR A 321 8.16 -6.20 0.39
C THR A 321 8.44 -5.83 -1.06
N HIS A 322 8.51 -6.85 -1.93
CA HIS A 322 8.63 -6.65 -3.36
C HIS A 322 7.26 -6.36 -4.00
N ALA A 323 7.26 -5.64 -5.13
CA ALA A 323 6.09 -5.38 -5.97
C ALA A 323 4.94 -4.53 -5.37
N SER A 324 5.14 -3.88 -4.21
CA SER A 324 4.20 -2.86 -3.70
C SER A 324 4.27 -1.60 -4.55
N CYS A 325 3.15 -1.09 -5.06
CA CYS A 325 3.13 0.04 -5.99
C CYS A 325 2.67 1.36 -5.36
N HIS A 326 1.96 1.30 -4.23
CA HIS A 326 1.23 2.47 -3.71
C HIS A 326 1.58 2.78 -2.25
N VAL A 327 1.79 1.78 -1.39
CA VAL A 327 1.88 1.99 0.07
C VAL A 327 3.10 2.83 0.47
N GLN A 328 4.21 2.70 -0.24
CA GLN A 328 5.43 3.50 -0.07
C GLN A 328 5.20 5.01 -0.23
N TYR A 329 4.16 5.42 -0.97
CA TYR A 329 3.82 6.84 -1.12
C TYR A 329 3.34 7.48 0.19
N THR A 330 3.00 6.68 1.21
CA THR A 330 2.73 7.16 2.57
C THR A 330 3.92 7.97 3.12
N LEU A 331 5.14 7.42 2.99
CA LEU A 331 6.35 8.09 3.48
C LEU A 331 6.80 9.19 2.52
N PHE A 332 6.60 9.01 1.21
CA PHE A 332 6.82 10.05 0.21
C PHE A 332 6.01 11.32 0.50
N TYR A 333 4.71 11.15 0.79
CA TYR A 333 3.80 12.23 1.12
C TYR A 333 4.23 12.94 2.40
N LEU A 334 4.57 12.21 3.46
CA LEU A 334 5.10 12.81 4.69
C LEU A 334 6.40 13.61 4.46
N CYS A 335 7.31 13.08 3.64
CA CYS A 335 8.57 13.75 3.31
C CYS A 335 8.36 15.07 2.54
N SER A 336 7.22 15.24 1.86
CA SER A 336 6.91 16.46 1.12
C SER A 336 6.68 17.68 2.01
N PHE A 337 6.32 17.49 3.29
CA PHE A 337 5.95 18.60 4.18
C PHE A 337 7.13 19.50 4.55
N LYS A 338 8.34 18.93 4.67
CA LYS A 338 9.57 19.68 4.98
C LYS A 338 10.78 19.02 4.31
N PRO A 339 11.68 19.80 3.67
CA PRO A 339 12.92 19.26 3.07
C PRO A 339 13.77 18.43 4.04
N ALA A 340 13.82 18.82 5.32
CA ALA A 340 14.56 18.10 6.35
C ALA A 340 14.08 16.64 6.55
N LEU A 341 12.79 16.36 6.32
CA LEU A 341 12.25 14.99 6.39
C LEU A 341 12.73 14.16 5.18
N ALA A 342 12.71 14.75 3.99
CA ALA A 342 13.23 14.12 2.78
C ALA A 342 14.74 13.84 2.88
N GLU A 343 15.52 14.78 3.42
CA GLU A 343 16.96 14.61 3.68
C GLU A 343 17.23 13.51 4.71
N ALA A 344 16.45 13.47 5.80
CA ALA A 344 16.56 12.41 6.80
C ALA A 344 16.22 11.02 6.22
N PHE A 345 15.26 10.95 5.29
CA PHE A 345 14.89 9.70 4.63
C PHE A 345 15.99 9.24 3.66
N LEU A 346 16.55 10.16 2.89
CA LEU A 346 17.69 9.88 2.00
C LEU A 346 18.93 9.41 2.78
N ASP A 347 19.25 10.07 3.90
CA ASP A 347 20.36 9.67 4.78
C ASP A 347 20.13 8.28 5.38
N HIS A 348 18.89 7.94 5.73
CA HIS A 348 18.53 6.61 6.20
C HIS A 348 18.74 5.52 5.13
N LEU A 349 18.22 5.73 3.91
CA LEU A 349 18.43 4.82 2.78
C LEU A 349 19.92 4.66 2.43
N TRP A 350 20.68 5.75 2.50
CA TRP A 350 22.12 5.75 2.27
C TRP A 350 22.87 4.87 3.27
N LYS A 351 22.54 4.98 4.57
CA LYS A 351 23.13 4.13 5.62
C LYS A 351 22.84 2.66 5.40
N ILE A 352 21.64 2.32 4.93
CA ILE A 352 21.28 0.94 4.59
C ILE A 352 22.15 0.45 3.43
N LEU A 353 22.25 1.22 2.34
CA LEU A 353 23.03 0.86 1.15
C LEU A 353 24.50 0.59 1.46
N GLN A 354 25.12 1.44 2.29
CA GLN A 354 26.54 1.34 2.63
C GLN A 354 26.86 0.19 3.59
N ASN A 355 25.91 -0.24 4.42
CA ASN A 355 26.17 -1.17 5.52
C ASN A 355 26.42 -2.61 4.99
N PRO A 356 27.65 -3.14 5.06
CA PRO A 356 27.96 -4.47 4.55
C PRO A 356 27.36 -5.61 5.39
N SER A 357 26.93 -5.33 6.63
CA SER A 357 26.31 -6.31 7.51
C SER A 357 24.85 -6.61 7.15
N LEU A 358 24.23 -5.76 6.32
CA LEU A 358 22.86 -5.99 5.85
C LEU A 358 22.84 -6.88 4.59
N PRO A 359 21.79 -7.70 4.41
CA PRO A 359 21.61 -8.50 3.20
C PRO A 359 21.65 -7.66 1.92
N ALA A 360 22.31 -8.19 0.88
CA ALA A 360 22.47 -7.49 -0.40
C ALA A 360 21.13 -7.10 -1.04
N VAL A 361 20.06 -7.87 -0.82
CA VAL A 361 18.71 -7.59 -1.33
C VAL A 361 18.15 -6.30 -0.75
N LEU A 362 18.26 -6.08 0.57
CA LEU A 362 17.79 -4.85 1.22
C LEU A 362 18.61 -3.64 0.80
N ARG A 363 19.92 -3.82 0.60
CA ARG A 363 20.80 -2.76 0.08
C ARG A 363 20.43 -2.37 -1.34
N GLN A 364 20.13 -3.33 -2.20
CA GLN A 364 19.64 -3.09 -3.55
C GLN A 364 18.29 -2.36 -3.53
N ALA A 365 17.35 -2.82 -2.70
CA ALA A 365 16.07 -2.15 -2.53
C ALA A 365 16.26 -0.69 -2.08
N ALA A 366 17.13 -0.42 -1.10
CA ALA A 366 17.44 0.92 -0.64
C ALA A 366 18.03 1.83 -1.73
N ALA A 367 18.94 1.31 -2.58
CA ALA A 367 19.43 2.04 -3.75
C ALA A 367 18.30 2.34 -4.77
N GLY A 368 17.39 1.39 -4.99
CA GLY A 368 16.21 1.58 -5.84
C GLY A 368 15.28 2.68 -5.31
N TYR A 369 14.95 2.64 -4.01
CA TYR A 369 14.18 3.69 -3.33
C TYR A 369 14.88 5.05 -3.44
N LEU A 370 16.19 5.11 -3.22
CA LEU A 370 16.95 6.36 -3.26
C LEU A 370 16.97 6.97 -4.68
N GLY A 371 17.27 6.17 -5.71
CA GLY A 371 17.26 6.63 -7.10
C GLY A 371 15.87 7.06 -7.56
N SER A 372 14.84 6.27 -7.21
CA SER A 372 13.46 6.58 -7.59
C SER A 372 12.93 7.83 -6.88
N PHE A 373 13.23 8.00 -5.59
CA PHE A 373 12.84 9.17 -4.81
C PHE A 373 13.48 10.46 -5.35
N LEU A 374 14.79 10.44 -5.62
CA LEU A 374 15.52 11.59 -6.19
C LEU A 374 14.99 12.00 -7.56
N ALA A 375 14.66 11.03 -8.40
CA ALA A 375 14.12 11.26 -9.74
C ALA A 375 12.69 11.81 -9.73
N ARG A 376 11.82 11.30 -8.84
CA ARG A 376 10.36 11.51 -8.91
C ARG A 376 9.81 12.56 -7.95
N ALA A 377 10.51 12.88 -6.86
CA ALA A 377 10.00 13.83 -5.85
C ALA A 377 10.27 15.29 -6.21
N LYS A 378 9.27 16.00 -6.74
CA LYS A 378 9.42 17.40 -7.20
C LYS A 378 9.88 18.37 -6.11
N PHE A 379 9.54 18.10 -4.85
CA PHE A 379 9.83 18.95 -3.69
C PHE A 379 11.29 18.87 -3.18
N ILE A 380 12.12 17.95 -3.71
CA ILE A 380 13.53 17.84 -3.29
C ILE A 380 14.36 18.97 -3.93
N PRO A 381 15.12 19.75 -3.13
CA PRO A 381 16.03 20.76 -3.66
C PRO A 381 17.16 20.15 -4.52
N LEU A 382 17.55 20.84 -5.58
CA LEU A 382 18.65 20.40 -6.45
C LEU A 382 20.00 20.29 -5.72
N SER A 383 20.22 21.06 -4.65
CA SER A 383 21.40 20.91 -3.78
C SER A 383 21.46 19.52 -3.15
N THR A 384 20.32 19.02 -2.67
CA THR A 384 20.20 17.69 -2.07
C THR A 384 20.38 16.60 -3.13
N VAL A 385 19.80 16.79 -4.33
CA VAL A 385 20.01 15.86 -5.45
C VAL A 385 21.50 15.74 -5.82
N ARG A 386 22.20 16.87 -5.94
CA ARG A 386 23.65 16.88 -6.22
C ARG A 386 24.45 16.20 -5.11
N ALA A 387 24.16 16.52 -3.86
CA ALA A 387 24.84 15.88 -2.73
C ALA A 387 24.65 14.35 -2.72
N CYS A 388 23.44 13.85 -3.00
CA CYS A 388 23.20 12.42 -3.09
C CYS A 388 23.89 11.76 -4.30
N LEU A 389 23.92 12.44 -5.46
CA LEU A 389 24.68 11.96 -6.63
C LEU A 389 26.17 11.90 -6.34
N ASP A 390 26.74 12.91 -5.69
CA ASP A 390 28.16 12.95 -5.30
C ASP A 390 28.51 11.81 -4.34
N LEU A 391 27.63 11.53 -3.37
CA LEU A 391 27.76 10.40 -2.44
C LEU A 391 27.73 9.06 -3.18
N LEU A 392 26.71 8.83 -4.02
CA LEU A 392 26.57 7.60 -4.81
C LEU A 392 27.76 7.39 -5.74
N SER A 393 28.14 8.41 -6.51
CA SER A 393 29.27 8.35 -7.44
C SER A 393 30.58 8.09 -6.71
N SER A 394 30.83 8.75 -5.58
CA SER A 394 32.03 8.50 -4.78
C SER A 394 32.11 7.04 -4.31
N TRP A 395 30.98 6.48 -3.86
CA TRP A 395 30.91 5.08 -3.43
C TRP A 395 31.09 4.11 -4.60
N ILE A 396 30.51 4.38 -5.77
CA ILE A 396 30.68 3.60 -7.00
C ILE A 396 32.15 3.56 -7.41
N HIS A 397 32.83 4.71 -7.43
CA HIS A 397 34.26 4.80 -7.78
C HIS A 397 35.14 4.05 -6.79
N GLN A 398 34.87 4.18 -5.48
CA GLN A 398 35.58 3.41 -4.44
C GLN A 398 35.37 1.90 -4.62
N TYR A 399 34.16 1.48 -5.01
CA TYR A 399 33.87 0.09 -5.29
C TYR A 399 34.68 -0.43 -6.47
N ILE A 400 34.71 0.30 -7.59
CA ILE A 400 35.50 -0.05 -8.79
C ILE A 400 36.98 -0.21 -8.42
N TYR A 401 37.56 0.77 -7.73
CA TYR A 401 38.96 0.75 -7.29
C TYR A 401 39.29 -0.47 -6.41
N SER A 402 38.37 -0.86 -5.51
CA SER A 402 38.55 -2.02 -4.65
C SER A 402 38.55 -3.34 -5.40
N GLN A 403 37.78 -3.45 -6.50
CA GLN A 403 37.71 -4.65 -7.33
C GLN A 403 38.93 -4.76 -8.25
N ASP A 404 39.37 -3.67 -8.86
CA ASP A 404 40.56 -3.64 -9.73
C ASP A 404 41.83 -3.99 -8.94
N SER A 405 41.89 -3.60 -7.67
CA SER A 405 43.02 -3.92 -6.76
C SER A 405 43.06 -5.39 -6.33
N CYS A 406 41.96 -6.15 -6.47
CA CYS A 406 41.83 -7.50 -5.92
C CYS A 406 42.45 -8.59 -6.83
N GLY A 407 42.84 -8.26 -8.08
CA GLY A 407 43.58 -9.16 -8.98
C GLY A 407 42.88 -10.47 -9.37
N LYS A 408 41.63 -10.69 -8.93
CA LYS A 408 40.78 -11.82 -9.33
C LYS A 408 40.15 -11.51 -10.68
N GLN A 409 39.95 -12.54 -11.50
CA GLN A 409 39.15 -12.44 -12.72
C GLN A 409 37.77 -11.87 -12.35
N VAL A 410 37.52 -10.61 -12.72
CA VAL A 410 36.26 -9.93 -12.40
C VAL A 410 35.15 -10.62 -13.18
N CYS A 411 34.37 -11.45 -12.49
CA CYS A 411 33.19 -12.07 -13.07
C CYS A 411 32.03 -11.10 -12.92
N CYS A 412 31.33 -10.80 -14.02
CA CYS A 412 30.12 -10.00 -14.00
C CYS A 412 28.95 -10.80 -13.40
N ASP A 413 29.01 -11.08 -12.09
CA ASP A 413 27.99 -11.80 -11.34
C ASP A 413 27.05 -10.81 -10.64
N VAL A 414 25.76 -10.86 -11.02
CA VAL A 414 24.71 -10.02 -10.46
C VAL A 414 24.49 -10.32 -8.97
N SER A 415 24.68 -11.57 -8.55
CA SER A 415 24.48 -11.97 -7.15
C SER A 415 25.55 -11.39 -6.22
N LEU A 416 26.77 -11.22 -6.73
CA LEU A 416 27.91 -10.68 -5.98
C LEU A 416 27.93 -9.14 -5.98
N HIS A 417 27.64 -8.53 -7.13
CA HIS A 417 27.78 -7.09 -7.35
C HIS A 417 26.42 -6.35 -7.40
N GLY A 418 25.33 -6.98 -6.95
CA GLY A 418 23.97 -6.44 -6.99
C GLY A 418 23.86 -4.99 -6.50
N PRO A 419 24.27 -4.65 -5.26
CA PRO A 419 24.21 -3.28 -4.75
C PRO A 419 25.00 -2.27 -5.59
N PHE A 420 26.10 -2.70 -6.22
CA PHE A 420 26.87 -1.85 -7.14
C PHE A 420 26.07 -1.52 -8.40
N TYR A 421 25.51 -2.53 -9.06
CA TYR A 421 24.71 -2.33 -10.26
C TYR A 421 23.45 -1.50 -9.99
N THR A 422 22.74 -1.75 -8.89
CA THR A 422 21.55 -0.96 -8.54
C THR A 422 21.91 0.48 -8.19
N SER A 423 23.08 0.74 -7.59
CA SER A 423 23.56 2.11 -7.35
C SER A 423 23.90 2.84 -8.65
N CYS A 424 24.56 2.16 -9.60
CA CYS A 424 24.79 2.70 -10.95
C CYS A 424 23.47 3.03 -11.65
N GLN A 425 22.49 2.13 -11.55
CA GLN A 425 21.16 2.35 -12.12
C GLN A 425 20.42 3.52 -11.45
N ALA A 426 20.54 3.69 -10.13
CA ALA A 426 19.99 4.83 -9.40
C ALA A 426 20.58 6.16 -9.88
N VAL A 427 21.90 6.21 -10.13
CA VAL A 427 22.58 7.38 -10.71
C VAL A 427 22.06 7.65 -12.13
N PHE A 428 22.02 6.64 -13.00
CA PHE A 428 21.52 6.78 -14.37
C PHE A 428 20.08 7.28 -14.39
N TYR A 429 19.21 6.68 -13.58
CA TYR A 429 17.80 7.05 -13.46
C TYR A 429 17.61 8.48 -12.95
N THR A 430 18.36 8.88 -11.92
CA THR A 430 18.31 10.26 -11.40
C THR A 430 18.74 11.27 -12.46
N ILE A 431 19.82 10.99 -13.20
CA ILE A 431 20.28 11.86 -14.29
C ILE A 431 19.22 11.95 -15.39
N ILE A 432 18.61 10.82 -15.78
CA ILE A 432 17.55 10.79 -16.80
C ILE A 432 16.43 11.78 -16.48
N PHE A 433 15.94 11.80 -15.24
CA PHE A 433 14.84 12.69 -14.82
C PHE A 433 15.26 14.10 -14.45
N ARG A 434 16.47 14.31 -13.91
CA ARG A 434 16.91 15.61 -13.37
C ARG A 434 17.88 16.38 -14.26
N HIS A 435 18.29 15.84 -15.41
CA HIS A 435 19.27 16.50 -16.28
C HIS A 435 18.84 17.92 -16.68
N ARG A 436 17.56 18.15 -17.02
CA ARG A 436 17.05 19.49 -17.40
C ARG A 436 17.25 20.47 -16.25
N ALA A 437 16.75 20.14 -15.07
CA ALA A 437 16.88 20.97 -13.88
C ALA A 437 18.35 21.19 -13.45
N LEU A 438 19.23 20.21 -13.66
CA LEU A 438 20.67 20.34 -13.39
C LEU A 438 21.38 21.30 -14.35
N LEU A 439 20.88 21.45 -15.58
CA LEU A 439 21.47 22.24 -16.67
C LEU A 439 20.81 23.60 -16.88
N GLU A 440 19.52 23.74 -16.56
CA GLU A 440 18.69 24.93 -16.83
C GLU A 440 19.23 26.22 -16.20
N ALA A 441 19.73 26.16 -14.96
CA ALA A 441 20.20 27.36 -14.27
C ALA A 441 21.49 27.94 -14.87
N ASN A 442 22.39 27.08 -15.33
CA ASN A 442 23.64 27.47 -15.99
C ASN A 442 24.23 26.25 -16.72
N MET A 443 24.00 26.18 -18.03
CA MET A 443 24.41 25.05 -18.86
C MET A 443 25.90 24.71 -18.69
N LYS A 444 26.78 25.71 -18.63
CA LYS A 444 28.23 25.49 -18.49
C LYS A 444 28.56 24.86 -17.14
N LYS A 445 28.07 25.44 -16.03
CA LYS A 445 28.32 24.89 -14.69
C LYS A 445 27.67 23.52 -14.47
N GLY A 446 26.49 23.30 -15.07
CA GLY A 446 25.80 22.02 -15.02
C GLY A 446 26.55 20.92 -15.79
N LEU A 447 27.10 21.25 -16.97
CA LEU A 447 27.96 20.33 -17.73
C LEU A 447 29.27 20.04 -17.00
N GLU A 448 29.94 21.07 -16.46
CA GLU A 448 31.14 20.91 -15.63
C GLU A 448 30.85 19.97 -14.44
N TYR A 449 29.69 20.10 -13.81
CA TYR A 449 29.25 19.20 -12.74
C TYR A 449 29.04 17.75 -13.24
N LEU A 450 28.31 17.54 -14.33
CA LEU A 450 28.11 16.18 -14.89
C LEU A 450 29.43 15.51 -15.29
N GLN A 451 30.37 16.28 -15.83
CA GLN A 451 31.72 15.81 -16.14
C GLN A 451 32.50 15.45 -14.86
N SER A 452 32.33 16.21 -13.78
CA SER A 452 32.99 15.95 -12.49
C SER A 452 32.59 14.61 -11.86
N LEU A 453 31.40 14.07 -12.19
CA LEU A 453 30.95 12.75 -11.74
C LEU A 453 31.77 11.60 -12.36
N ASN A 454 32.56 11.87 -13.39
CA ASN A 454 33.45 10.93 -14.07
C ASN A 454 32.71 9.65 -14.53
N LEU A 455 31.55 9.84 -15.16
CA LEU A 455 30.67 8.76 -15.60
C LEU A 455 31.33 7.84 -16.64
N GLU A 456 32.35 8.33 -17.37
CA GLU A 456 33.12 7.53 -18.32
C GLU A 456 33.79 6.32 -17.65
N GLN A 457 34.42 6.52 -16.49
CA GLN A 457 35.04 5.43 -15.73
C GLN A 457 34.00 4.41 -15.24
N VAL A 458 32.82 4.87 -14.82
CA VAL A 458 31.73 3.98 -14.36
C VAL A 458 31.24 3.11 -15.52
N VAL A 459 31.09 3.68 -16.70
CA VAL A 459 30.53 3.00 -17.87
C VAL A 459 31.55 2.04 -18.51
N MET A 460 32.84 2.39 -18.48
CA MET A 460 33.94 1.61 -19.07
C MET A 460 34.55 0.58 -18.11
N CYS A 461 34.08 0.50 -16.85
CA CYS A 461 34.66 -0.43 -15.88
C CYS A 461 34.43 -1.90 -16.28
N GLN A 462 35.29 -2.79 -15.77
CA GLN A 462 35.25 -4.23 -16.10
C GLN A 462 33.95 -4.92 -15.66
N LEU A 463 33.24 -4.36 -14.69
CA LEU A 463 31.94 -4.84 -14.22
C LEU A 463 30.81 -4.57 -15.22
N ASN A 464 31.00 -3.64 -16.16
CA ASN A 464 30.09 -3.34 -17.27
C ASN A 464 28.62 -3.16 -16.85
N PRO A 465 28.30 -2.10 -16.09
CA PRO A 465 26.94 -1.87 -15.59
C PRO A 465 25.90 -1.69 -16.71
N LEU A 466 26.30 -1.21 -17.90
CA LEU A 466 25.40 -1.08 -19.06
C LEU A 466 24.84 -2.40 -19.58
N ARG A 467 25.50 -3.53 -19.26
CA ARG A 467 25.02 -4.87 -19.63
C ARG A 467 23.96 -5.40 -18.66
N VAL A 468 24.03 -4.99 -17.40
CA VAL A 468 23.27 -5.58 -16.29
C VAL A 468 22.07 -4.71 -15.91
N CYS A 469 22.20 -3.38 -16.01
CA CYS A 469 21.12 -2.43 -15.77
C CYS A 469 20.00 -2.57 -16.80
N LEU A 470 18.80 -2.12 -16.45
CA LEU A 470 17.61 -2.23 -17.30
C LEU A 470 17.85 -1.58 -18.68
N PRO A 471 17.60 -2.28 -19.81
CA PRO A 471 17.91 -1.77 -21.15
C PRO A 471 17.23 -0.44 -21.51
N SER A 472 16.00 -0.21 -21.06
CA SER A 472 15.29 1.06 -21.28
C SER A 472 16.05 2.23 -20.65
N ILE A 473 16.60 2.04 -19.46
CA ILE A 473 17.36 3.05 -18.72
C ILE A 473 18.72 3.27 -19.36
N THR A 474 19.44 2.20 -19.73
CA THR A 474 20.76 2.35 -20.35
C THR A 474 20.67 3.04 -21.72
N ASN A 475 19.64 2.74 -22.51
CA ASN A 475 19.38 3.42 -23.77
C ASN A 475 19.00 4.90 -23.58
N MET A 476 18.12 5.21 -22.62
CA MET A 476 17.73 6.59 -22.35
C MET A 476 18.90 7.41 -21.79
N PHE A 477 19.68 6.82 -20.89
CA PHE A 477 20.90 7.42 -20.38
C PHE A 477 21.89 7.71 -21.52
N ALA A 478 22.12 6.74 -22.42
CA ALA A 478 23.01 6.91 -23.58
C ALA A 478 22.53 8.01 -24.53
N ALA A 479 21.22 8.16 -24.74
CA ALA A 479 20.66 9.22 -25.56
C ALA A 479 20.91 10.61 -24.96
N ILE A 480 20.70 10.75 -23.64
CA ILE A 480 20.89 12.00 -22.90
C ILE A 480 22.39 12.34 -22.82
N THR A 481 23.25 11.42 -22.42
CA THR A 481 24.70 11.69 -22.31
C THR A 481 25.33 11.99 -23.66
N ARG A 482 24.84 11.39 -24.75
CA ARG A 482 25.24 11.75 -26.12
C ARG A 482 24.79 13.17 -26.48
N LYS A 483 23.54 13.54 -26.18
CA LYS A 483 22.98 14.88 -26.47
C LYS A 483 23.83 15.99 -25.86
N TYR A 484 24.31 15.77 -24.63
CA TYR A 484 25.13 16.74 -23.90
C TYR A 484 26.65 16.49 -24.01
N GLN A 485 27.08 15.54 -24.85
CA GLN A 485 28.50 15.18 -25.05
C GLN A 485 29.26 14.86 -23.75
N VAL A 486 28.60 14.19 -22.81
CA VAL A 486 29.21 13.81 -21.51
C VAL A 486 29.92 12.46 -21.62
N VAL A 487 29.26 11.42 -22.15
CA VAL A 487 29.81 10.07 -22.35
C VAL A 487 29.18 9.42 -23.59
N PHE A 488 29.98 8.67 -24.36
CA PHE A 488 29.52 7.91 -25.52
C PHE A 488 29.34 6.42 -25.19
N CYS A 489 28.10 6.00 -24.92
CA CYS A 489 27.80 4.64 -24.45
C CYS A 489 27.47 3.63 -25.58
N TYR A 490 27.08 4.09 -26.77
CA TYR A 490 26.48 3.24 -27.82
C TYR A 490 27.38 2.11 -28.31
N THR A 491 28.69 2.35 -28.44
CA THR A 491 29.66 1.33 -28.87
C THR A 491 29.73 0.15 -27.89
N ILE A 492 29.62 0.45 -26.58
CA ILE A 492 29.63 -0.52 -25.49
C ILE A 492 28.31 -1.29 -25.47
N ILE A 493 27.17 -0.59 -25.61
CA ILE A 493 25.83 -1.21 -25.67
C ILE A 493 25.75 -2.17 -26.86
N GLU A 494 26.23 -1.76 -28.03
CA GLU A 494 26.23 -2.60 -29.22
C GLU A 494 27.14 -3.82 -29.06
N ARG A 495 28.34 -3.65 -28.47
CA ARG A 495 29.22 -4.77 -28.11
C ARG A 495 28.54 -5.73 -27.15
N ASN A 496 27.83 -5.21 -26.14
CA ASN A 496 27.10 -6.02 -25.16
C ASN A 496 26.02 -6.85 -25.84
N ASN A 497 25.21 -6.24 -26.71
CA ASN A 497 24.14 -6.91 -27.44
C ASN A 497 24.66 -8.05 -28.33
N ARG A 498 25.83 -7.86 -28.97
CA ARG A 498 26.50 -8.90 -29.76
C ARG A 498 27.04 -10.07 -28.91
N CYS A 499 27.27 -9.85 -27.62
CA CYS A 499 27.76 -10.85 -26.68
C CYS A 499 26.65 -11.54 -25.87
N VAL A 500 25.37 -11.16 -26.05
CA VAL A 500 24.23 -11.84 -25.40
C VAL A 500 23.93 -13.13 -26.18
N LEU A 501 24.40 -14.25 -25.65
CA LEU A 501 23.84 -15.56 -26.00
C LEU A 501 22.58 -15.79 -25.14
N PRO A 502 21.45 -16.27 -25.69
CA PRO A 502 20.26 -16.57 -24.90
C PRO A 502 20.58 -17.68 -23.89
N VAL A 503 20.72 -17.33 -22.61
CA VAL A 503 20.97 -18.29 -21.53
C VAL A 503 19.61 -18.78 -21.01
N VAL A 504 19.23 -20.00 -21.39
CA VAL A 504 18.11 -20.71 -20.77
C VAL A 504 18.50 -21.07 -19.34
N ARG A 505 17.91 -20.41 -18.35
CA ARG A 505 18.03 -20.82 -16.94
C ARG A 505 16.94 -21.84 -16.64
N SER A 506 17.31 -23.11 -16.54
CA SER A 506 16.44 -24.15 -15.99
C SER A 506 16.28 -23.92 -14.49
N SER A 507 15.11 -23.50 -14.04
CA SER A 507 14.73 -23.63 -12.63
C SER A 507 14.46 -25.11 -12.32
N ALA A 508 14.60 -25.52 -11.06
CA ALA A 508 14.40 -26.90 -10.59
C ALA A 508 12.92 -27.38 -10.63
N GLY A 509 12.13 -26.85 -11.56
CA GLY A 509 10.70 -27.14 -11.76
C GLY A 509 10.29 -27.36 -13.23
N GLY A 510 11.24 -27.47 -14.16
CA GLY A 510 10.97 -28.01 -15.50
C GLY A 510 10.19 -27.13 -16.48
N ASP A 511 9.94 -25.85 -16.17
CA ASP A 511 9.27 -24.94 -17.10
C ASP A 511 10.26 -23.95 -17.75
N CYS A 512 10.27 -23.94 -19.08
CA CYS A 512 11.19 -23.14 -19.89
C CYS A 512 10.61 -21.75 -20.17
N VAL A 513 10.80 -20.81 -19.25
CA VAL A 513 10.43 -19.40 -19.50
C VAL A 513 11.54 -18.72 -20.31
N THR A 514 11.24 -18.30 -21.53
CA THR A 514 12.05 -17.34 -22.31
C THR A 514 12.01 -15.99 -21.60
N THR A 515 12.92 -15.83 -20.66
CA THR A 515 13.01 -14.63 -19.88
C THR A 515 13.81 -13.58 -20.66
N ASN A 516 13.11 -12.60 -21.25
CA ASN A 516 13.67 -11.25 -21.47
C ASN A 516 13.93 -10.56 -20.09
N THR A 517 14.47 -11.29 -19.11
CA THR A 517 14.52 -10.87 -17.71
C THR A 517 15.57 -9.82 -17.49
N ASN A 518 15.10 -8.65 -17.10
CA ASN A 518 15.71 -7.76 -16.12
C ASN A 518 16.70 -8.52 -15.20
N PRO A 519 18.02 -8.49 -15.49
CA PRO A 519 19.01 -9.32 -14.80
C PRO A 519 19.10 -9.00 -13.30
N LEU A 520 18.73 -7.77 -12.93
CA LEU A 520 18.75 -7.22 -11.58
C LEU A 520 17.43 -7.34 -10.82
N ASP A 521 16.36 -7.83 -11.47
CA ASP A 521 14.99 -7.65 -10.97
C ASP A 521 14.73 -6.19 -10.53
N SER A 522 15.22 -5.26 -11.35
CA SER A 522 15.10 -3.81 -11.16
C SER A 522 13.66 -3.41 -10.87
N PHE A 523 13.45 -2.86 -9.67
CA PHE A 523 12.19 -2.34 -9.20
C PHE A 523 12.35 -0.84 -8.89
N PHE A 524 11.46 0.00 -9.44
CA PHE A 524 11.41 1.44 -9.18
C PHE A 524 10.22 1.75 -8.27
N PRO A 525 10.45 1.97 -6.96
CA PRO A 525 9.34 2.06 -6.01
C PRO A 525 8.41 3.25 -6.23
N PHE A 526 8.86 4.35 -6.84
CA PHE A 526 8.02 5.52 -7.09
C PHE A 526 7.69 5.66 -8.58
N ASP A 527 7.37 4.57 -9.27
CA ASP A 527 6.71 4.65 -10.58
C ASP A 527 5.28 5.20 -10.47
N PRO A 528 4.66 5.66 -11.58
CA PRO A 528 3.49 6.52 -11.55
C PRO A 528 2.35 5.95 -10.71
N TYR A 529 1.81 6.79 -9.82
CA TYR A 529 0.74 6.42 -8.90
C TYR A 529 -0.58 6.23 -9.65
N LEU A 530 -1.23 5.06 -9.49
CA LEU A 530 -2.43 4.70 -10.27
C LEU A 530 -3.76 4.97 -9.58
N LEU A 531 -3.77 5.10 -8.25
CA LEU A 531 -5.02 5.24 -7.51
C LEU A 531 -5.55 6.67 -7.65
N LYS A 532 -6.85 6.82 -7.92
CA LYS A 532 -7.45 8.09 -8.35
C LYS A 532 -7.66 9.06 -7.19
N ARG A 533 -8.29 8.62 -6.09
CA ARG A 533 -8.67 9.50 -4.96
C ARG A 533 -7.44 9.98 -4.19
N SER A 534 -6.60 9.06 -3.75
CA SER A 534 -5.35 9.36 -3.06
C SER A 534 -4.29 9.95 -3.99
N GLY A 535 -4.38 9.69 -5.30
CA GLY A 535 -3.46 10.24 -6.31
C GLY A 535 -3.51 11.75 -6.42
N GLN A 536 -4.67 12.37 -6.16
CA GLN A 536 -4.83 13.83 -6.15
C GLN A 536 -3.87 14.54 -5.17
N LEU A 537 -3.48 13.86 -4.07
CA LEU A 537 -2.52 14.37 -3.10
C LEU A 537 -1.06 14.22 -3.56
N ILE A 538 -0.79 13.27 -4.45
CA ILE A 538 0.55 12.90 -4.92
C ILE A 538 0.91 13.61 -6.23
N GLU A 539 -0.05 13.77 -7.15
CA GLU A 539 0.15 14.42 -8.46
C GLU A 539 0.93 15.75 -8.39
N PRO A 540 0.59 16.70 -7.49
CA PRO A 540 1.31 17.98 -7.42
C PRO A 540 2.78 17.85 -6.96
N LEU A 541 3.08 16.78 -6.22
CA LEU A 541 4.38 16.49 -5.61
C LEU A 541 5.26 15.62 -6.51
N TYR A 542 4.67 15.04 -7.56
CA TYR A 542 5.28 14.02 -8.39
C TYR A 542 5.83 14.58 -9.70
N GLN A 543 6.99 14.06 -10.12
CA GLN A 543 7.61 14.38 -11.41
C GLN A 543 7.29 13.26 -12.42
N VAL A 544 6.42 13.58 -13.37
CA VAL A 544 6.09 12.74 -14.52
C VAL A 544 7.25 12.73 -15.51
N TRP A 545 7.39 11.65 -16.27
CA TRP A 545 8.34 11.59 -17.38
C TRP A 545 7.77 12.36 -18.57
N ASP A 546 8.51 13.36 -19.06
CA ASP A 546 8.20 14.05 -20.31
C ASP A 546 9.08 13.50 -21.43
N ASP A 547 8.47 13.09 -22.53
CA ASP A 547 9.21 12.57 -23.68
C ASP A 547 10.15 13.62 -24.28
N LEU A 548 11.26 13.12 -24.81
CA LEU A 548 12.32 13.94 -25.39
C LEU A 548 11.92 14.61 -26.73
N SER A 549 10.72 14.33 -27.25
CA SER A 549 10.22 14.78 -28.56
C SER A 549 9.69 16.22 -28.59
N ASP A 550 9.24 16.78 -27.45
CA ASP A 550 8.50 18.06 -27.47
C ASP A 550 9.37 19.32 -27.41
N THR A 551 10.69 19.20 -27.56
CA THR A 551 11.60 20.34 -27.54
C THR A 551 12.76 20.18 -28.51
N GLU A 552 12.42 20.13 -29.80
CA GLU A 552 13.28 20.65 -30.88
C GLU A 552 13.14 22.19 -30.91
N PRO A 553 14.16 22.98 -30.54
CA PRO A 553 14.10 24.43 -30.70
C PRO A 553 14.46 24.81 -32.14
N PHE A 554 13.67 24.40 -33.13
CA PHE A 554 13.72 24.95 -34.48
C PHE A 554 12.30 25.00 -35.08
N PRO A 555 11.73 26.20 -35.34
CA PRO A 555 10.41 26.32 -35.94
C PRO A 555 10.52 26.10 -37.45
N THR A 556 10.43 24.85 -37.89
CA THR A 556 10.22 24.56 -39.31
C THR A 556 8.73 24.69 -39.61
N LYS A 557 8.35 25.83 -40.19
CA LYS A 557 6.99 26.12 -40.69
C LYS A 557 6.46 24.92 -41.50
N ARG A 558 5.46 24.20 -40.98
CA ARG A 558 4.62 23.31 -41.80
C ARG A 558 3.64 24.17 -42.59
N GLY A 559 3.92 24.34 -43.87
CA GLY A 559 2.95 24.79 -44.86
C GLY A 559 1.94 23.67 -45.14
N GLN A 560 0.68 24.06 -45.22
CA GLN A 560 -0.47 23.23 -45.58
C GLN A 560 -0.34 22.61 -46.98
N GLN A 561 -0.71 21.34 -47.10
CA GLN A 561 -1.38 20.70 -48.24
C GLN A 561 -1.70 19.27 -47.76
N GLY A 562 -2.95 18.81 -47.62
CA GLY A 562 -4.08 18.96 -48.54
C GLY A 562 -4.22 17.64 -49.29
N SER A 563 -4.93 16.68 -48.68
CA SER A 563 -5.24 15.34 -49.20
C SER A 563 -5.95 15.37 -50.55
N LYS A 564 -5.58 14.47 -51.47
CA LYS A 564 -6.49 13.85 -52.46
C LYS A 564 -5.93 12.51 -52.96
N GLU A 565 -6.85 11.58 -53.13
CA GLU A 565 -6.71 10.17 -53.49
C GLU A 565 -6.53 9.94 -55.02
N ASP A 566 -6.17 8.69 -55.32
CA ASP A 566 -6.43 7.88 -56.52
C ASP A 566 -5.47 7.82 -57.74
N GLU A 567 -5.08 6.55 -57.95
CA GLU A 567 -4.90 5.76 -59.19
C GLU A 567 -3.69 5.96 -60.15
N ASP A 568 -2.94 4.84 -60.27
CA ASP A 568 -2.37 4.16 -61.45
C ASP A 568 -1.75 4.98 -62.60
N ASP A 569 -0.51 4.67 -62.99
CA ASP A 569 -0.24 3.66 -64.04
C ASP A 569 1.28 3.55 -64.43
N PHE A 570 1.69 2.32 -64.72
CA PHE A 570 2.63 1.88 -65.77
C PHE A 570 4.19 1.84 -65.62
N LEU A 571 4.68 0.60 -65.36
CA LEU A 571 5.73 -0.22 -66.06
C LEU A 571 7.24 0.15 -66.01
N CYS A 572 8.23 -0.76 -65.99
CA CYS A 572 8.35 -2.24 -65.99
C CYS A 572 9.82 -2.65 -65.70
N GLY A 573 10.06 -3.94 -65.38
CA GLY A 573 11.35 -4.64 -65.64
C GLY A 573 11.93 -5.42 -64.44
N GLU A 574 11.39 -6.58 -64.08
CA GLU A 574 11.76 -7.94 -64.53
C GLU A 574 12.63 -8.73 -63.52
N THR A 575 12.02 -9.75 -62.92
CA THR A 575 12.67 -10.92 -62.29
C THR A 575 12.20 -12.18 -63.01
N PRO A 576 13.07 -13.15 -63.37
CA PRO A 576 12.62 -14.44 -63.85
C PRO A 576 12.39 -15.42 -62.69
N GLN A 577 11.18 -15.98 -62.63
CA GLN A 577 10.87 -17.24 -61.96
C GLN A 577 11.04 -18.41 -62.94
N ALA A 578 11.33 -19.61 -62.42
CA ALA A 578 11.00 -20.86 -63.10
C ALA A 578 10.50 -21.89 -62.08
N GLU A 579 9.23 -22.26 -62.18
CA GLU A 579 8.63 -23.44 -61.55
C GLU A 579 8.86 -24.71 -62.39
N GLY A 580 8.82 -25.87 -61.73
CA GLY A 580 9.28 -27.18 -62.23
C GLY A 580 8.31 -27.98 -63.10
N ILE A 581 8.72 -29.21 -63.46
CA ILE A 581 7.89 -30.42 -63.65
C ILE A 581 8.77 -31.65 -64.04
N VAL A 582 8.64 -32.73 -63.23
CA VAL A 582 8.59 -34.18 -63.55
C VAL A 582 9.83 -34.96 -64.08
N GLY A 583 10.41 -35.76 -63.16
CA GLY A 583 10.38 -37.25 -63.17
C GLY A 583 11.38 -38.05 -64.02
N LEU A 584 12.22 -38.88 -63.37
CA LEU A 584 12.62 -40.27 -63.73
C LEU A 584 13.84 -40.76 -62.89
N THR A 585 13.68 -41.85 -62.13
CA THR A 585 14.75 -42.67 -61.49
C THR A 585 15.28 -43.74 -62.48
N PRO A 586 16.51 -44.34 -62.39
CA PRO A 586 16.80 -45.40 -61.39
C PRO A 586 18.29 -45.69 -60.97
N ASN A 587 18.43 -46.36 -59.80
CA ASN A 587 19.46 -47.33 -59.31
C ASN A 587 20.93 -46.84 -59.09
N SER A 588 21.72 -47.28 -58.08
CA SER A 588 21.88 -48.62 -57.47
C SER A 588 22.60 -48.61 -56.08
N TYR A 589 22.24 -49.58 -55.21
CA TYR A 589 23.02 -50.41 -54.23
C TYR A 589 24.38 -49.90 -53.68
N ASP A 590 24.82 -50.09 -52.43
CA ASP A 590 24.58 -51.16 -51.45
C ASP A 590 25.11 -50.79 -50.02
N SER A 591 24.70 -51.63 -49.08
CA SER A 591 24.97 -51.74 -47.62
C SER A 591 26.44 -51.79 -47.13
N ASN A 592 26.70 -51.35 -45.87
CA ASN A 592 27.39 -52.12 -44.80
C ASN A 592 27.67 -51.37 -43.48
N PHE A 593 27.21 -51.99 -42.39
CA PHE A 593 27.70 -52.11 -40.99
C PHE A 593 28.85 -51.24 -40.44
N HIS A 594 28.65 -50.63 -39.24
CA HIS A 594 29.09 -51.19 -37.93
C HIS A 594 29.01 -50.15 -36.79
N SER A 595 28.29 -50.51 -35.71
CA SER A 595 28.46 -49.98 -34.36
C SER A 595 29.64 -50.68 -33.65
N PRO A 596 30.22 -50.09 -32.58
CA PRO A 596 30.85 -50.87 -31.53
C PRO A 596 30.15 -50.69 -30.18
N SER A 597 29.76 -51.82 -29.59
CA SER A 597 29.44 -51.99 -28.18
C SER A 597 30.31 -53.13 -27.63
N SER A 598 31.03 -52.91 -26.52
CA SER A 598 31.47 -53.97 -25.59
C SER A 598 32.10 -53.28 -24.34
N LEU A 599 31.38 -53.20 -23.22
CA LEU A 599 31.38 -54.13 -22.08
C LEU A 599 32.65 -54.09 -21.21
N GLY A 600 32.44 -53.79 -19.92
CA GLY A 600 33.42 -54.04 -18.85
C GLY A 600 33.13 -53.28 -17.55
N SER A 601 32.57 -53.97 -16.56
CA SER A 601 32.50 -53.60 -15.13
C SER A 601 32.68 -54.90 -14.31
N PRO A 602 32.92 -54.89 -12.98
CA PRO A 602 33.67 -53.99 -12.09
C PRO A 602 34.70 -54.83 -11.23
N PRO A 603 35.22 -54.39 -10.05
CA PRO A 603 34.45 -54.56 -8.81
C PRO A 603 34.67 -53.52 -7.67
N ASN A 604 33.71 -53.57 -6.74
CA ASN A 604 33.57 -52.98 -5.41
C ASN A 604 34.84 -52.76 -4.56
N THR A 605 34.87 -51.66 -3.79
CA THR A 605 35.23 -51.70 -2.36
C THR A 605 34.44 -50.65 -1.57
N LEU A 606 33.69 -51.14 -0.58
CA LEU A 606 33.12 -50.37 0.52
C LEU A 606 34.23 -49.96 1.50
N GLN A 607 34.15 -48.75 2.06
CA GLN A 607 34.59 -48.50 3.44
C GLN A 607 33.58 -47.62 4.17
N ARG A 608 33.23 -48.09 5.37
CA ARG A 608 32.21 -47.59 6.31
C ARG A 608 32.78 -46.49 7.22
N PRO A 609 31.91 -45.78 7.97
CA PRO A 609 32.25 -44.60 8.76
C PRO A 609 32.68 -44.94 10.19
N PHE A 610 33.37 -43.98 10.82
CA PHE A 610 33.30 -43.67 12.25
C PHE A 610 33.17 -42.16 12.41
#